data_AF-A0A2H0VPR8-F1
#
_entry.id   AF-A0A2H0VPR8-F1
#
_cell.length_a   1.000
_cell.length_b   1.000
_cell.length_c   1.000
_cell.angle_alpha   90.00
_cell.angle_beta   90.00
_cell.angle_gamma   90.00
#
_symmetry.space_group_name_H-M   'P 1'
#
loop_
_entity.id
_entity.type
_entity.pdbx_description
1 polymer ?
#
loop_
_entity_poly.entity_id
_entity_poly.type
_entity_poly.pdbx_seq_one_letter_code
_entity_poly.pdbx_strand_id
1 'polypeptide(L)'
;MIINPKVLSIPPYLSTSWKNIISLHLEEKSHTYILIVQLKSGTKIEIPNLEKSVIEKIFNSHAKYLEIDTETPKATSNPLSFGMPLKFGIDSIDSLGTAMQHNPAQADTPPLPSEILSKITKIVKVLGIEDSQHLPKPEPHCNCLHCQIARALQVAPDGIEENLDEEVKDEELTFKEWEIEQTGENMYSVTNPLDTQEQYNVFLGEPIGCTCGKKDCEHIKAVLRS
;
A
#
# COMPACT_ATOMS: atom_id res chain seq x y z
N MET A 1 -5.74 -32.77 -5.45
CA MET A 1 -5.14 -31.49 -5.02
C MET A 1 -4.41 -31.71 -3.71
N ILE A 2 -3.19 -31.20 -3.57
CA ILE A 2 -2.33 -31.36 -2.39
C ILE A 2 -1.83 -29.97 -1.97
N ILE A 3 -2.10 -29.60 -0.72
CA ILE A 3 -1.63 -28.34 -0.12
C ILE A 3 -0.96 -28.74 1.19
N ASN A 4 0.37 -28.73 1.23
CA ASN A 4 1.16 -29.04 2.42
C ASN A 4 2.31 -28.05 2.55
N PRO A 5 3.06 -28.01 3.66
CA PRO A 5 4.11 -27.00 3.86
C PRO A 5 5.28 -27.02 2.88
N LYS A 6 5.39 -28.04 2.02
CA LYS A 6 6.52 -28.20 1.08
C LYS A 6 6.11 -27.94 -0.37
N VAL A 7 4.89 -28.32 -0.74
CA VAL A 7 4.42 -28.39 -2.12
C VAL A 7 2.99 -27.90 -2.23
N LEU A 8 2.75 -27.11 -3.27
CA LEU A 8 1.43 -26.76 -3.77
C LEU A 8 1.18 -27.53 -5.07
N SER A 9 0.17 -28.41 -5.07
CA SER A 9 -0.24 -29.18 -6.24
C SER A 9 -1.74 -29.05 -6.48
N ILE A 10 -2.11 -28.38 -7.55
CA ILE A 10 -3.48 -28.17 -8.02
C ILE A 10 -3.55 -28.68 -9.47
N PRO A 11 -3.74 -30.00 -9.69
CA PRO A 11 -3.90 -30.53 -11.05
C PRO A 11 -5.18 -30.01 -11.72
N PRO A 12 -5.18 -29.81 -13.05
CA PRO A 12 -4.04 -29.93 -13.98
C PRO A 12 -3.09 -28.71 -14.02
N TYR A 13 -3.39 -27.66 -13.26
CA TYR A 13 -2.81 -26.33 -13.45
C TYR A 13 -1.39 -26.14 -12.89
N LEU A 14 -1.09 -26.71 -11.72
CA LEU A 14 0.16 -26.44 -11.02
C LEU A 14 0.61 -27.62 -10.17
N SER A 15 1.92 -27.90 -10.17
CA SER A 15 2.56 -28.75 -9.17
C SER A 15 3.97 -28.26 -8.93
N THR A 16 4.19 -27.55 -7.82
CA THR A 16 5.47 -26.92 -7.51
C THR A 16 5.72 -26.83 -6.01
N SER A 17 6.99 -26.69 -5.61
CA SER A 17 7.36 -26.36 -4.23
C SER A 17 7.16 -24.87 -3.94
N TRP A 18 6.80 -24.51 -2.71
CA TRP A 18 6.58 -23.11 -2.33
C TRP A 18 7.78 -22.19 -2.59
N LYS A 19 9.01 -22.71 -2.45
CA LYS A 19 10.25 -21.98 -2.80
C LYS A 19 10.29 -21.43 -4.23
N ASN A 20 9.48 -21.96 -5.15
CA ASN A 20 9.43 -21.55 -6.55
C ASN A 20 8.30 -20.55 -6.83
N ILE A 21 7.46 -20.24 -5.83
CA ILE A 21 6.38 -19.27 -5.94
C ILE A 21 6.94 -17.92 -5.45
N ILE A 22 6.73 -16.86 -6.24
CA ILE A 22 7.07 -15.49 -5.87
C ILE A 22 5.86 -14.86 -5.16
N SER A 23 4.68 -14.95 -5.78
CA SER A 23 3.48 -14.31 -5.28
C SER A 23 2.22 -15.10 -5.64
N LEU A 24 1.17 -14.85 -4.85
CA LEU A 24 -0.17 -15.36 -5.03
C LEU A 24 -1.13 -14.16 -5.04
N HIS A 25 -2.01 -14.10 -6.04
CA HIS A 25 -3.03 -13.07 -6.14
C HIS A 25 -4.41 -13.69 -6.37
N LEU A 26 -5.44 -13.01 -5.90
CA LEU A 26 -6.83 -13.38 -6.14
C LEU A 26 -7.47 -12.32 -7.04
N GLU A 27 -8.06 -12.75 -8.15
CA GLU A 27 -8.81 -11.88 -9.05
C GLU A 27 -10.27 -12.36 -9.09
N GLU A 28 -11.22 -11.44 -8.94
CA GLU A 28 -12.65 -11.73 -9.01
C GLU A 28 -13.17 -11.36 -10.41
N LYS A 29 -13.73 -12.34 -11.14
CA LYS A 29 -14.37 -12.12 -12.44
C LYS A 29 -15.75 -12.74 -12.47
N SER A 30 -16.77 -11.90 -12.67
CA SER A 30 -18.14 -12.32 -12.98
C SER A 30 -18.66 -13.47 -12.09
N HIS A 31 -18.52 -13.32 -10.76
CA HIS A 31 -18.91 -14.29 -9.74
C HIS A 31 -18.05 -15.55 -9.60
N THR A 32 -16.84 -15.56 -10.16
CA THR A 32 -15.85 -16.63 -9.97
C THR A 32 -14.53 -16.05 -9.47
N TYR A 33 -13.84 -16.83 -8.64
CA TYR A 33 -12.51 -16.49 -8.13
C TYR A 33 -11.44 -17.16 -8.99
N ILE A 34 -10.45 -16.38 -9.41
CA ILE A 34 -9.28 -16.86 -10.14
C ILE A 34 -8.06 -16.66 -9.25
N LEU A 35 -7.38 -17.76 -8.92
CA LEU A 35 -6.10 -17.71 -8.22
C LEU A 35 -4.99 -17.56 -9.25
N ILE A 36 -4.19 -16.51 -9.11
CA ILE A 36 -3.02 -16.24 -9.93
C ILE A 36 -1.78 -16.61 -9.13
N VAL A 37 -0.96 -17.50 -9.68
CA VAL A 37 0.32 -17.92 -9.10
C VAL A 37 1.45 -17.44 -10.00
N GLN A 38 2.35 -16.62 -9.45
CA GLN A 38 3.57 -16.20 -10.16
C GLN A 38 4.76 -17.01 -9.67
N LEU A 39 5.44 -17.68 -10.60
CA LEU A 39 6.61 -18.50 -10.31
C LEU A 39 7.91 -17.72 -10.50
N LYS A 40 9.00 -18.19 -9.87
CA LYS A 40 10.37 -17.66 -10.05
C LYS A 40 10.88 -17.74 -11.48
N SER A 41 10.31 -18.61 -12.31
CA SER A 41 10.59 -18.67 -13.75
C SER A 41 10.00 -17.49 -14.54
N GLY A 42 9.20 -16.62 -13.91
CA GLY A 42 8.42 -15.57 -14.58
C GLY A 42 7.09 -16.08 -15.15
N THR A 43 6.79 -17.37 -15.00
CA THR A 43 5.52 -17.95 -15.46
C THR A 43 4.37 -17.54 -14.55
N LYS A 44 3.30 -17.00 -15.13
CA LYS A 44 2.03 -16.70 -14.46
C LYS A 44 1.03 -17.81 -14.77
N ILE A 45 0.45 -18.43 -13.75
CA ILE A 45 -0.53 -19.51 -13.87
C ILE A 45 -1.85 -19.03 -13.27
N GLU A 46 -2.92 -19.12 -14.04
CA GLU A 46 -4.27 -18.72 -13.63
C GLU A 46 -5.11 -19.98 -13.39
N ILE A 47 -5.67 -20.09 -12.18
CA ILE A 47 -6.43 -21.24 -11.74
C ILE A 47 -7.87 -20.77 -11.46
N PRO A 48 -8.80 -21.02 -12.39
CA PRO A 48 -10.19 -20.59 -12.21
C PRO A 48 -10.96 -21.55 -11.29
N ASN A 49 -12.11 -21.07 -10.78
CA ASN A 49 -13.13 -21.87 -10.10
C ASN A 49 -12.64 -22.61 -8.85
N LEU A 50 -11.76 -21.99 -8.09
CA LEU A 50 -11.37 -22.49 -6.77
C LEU A 50 -12.41 -22.09 -5.71
N GLU A 51 -12.76 -23.01 -4.83
CA GLU A 51 -13.57 -22.70 -3.67
C GLU A 51 -12.83 -21.75 -2.71
N LYS A 52 -13.56 -20.83 -2.08
CA LYS A 52 -13.00 -19.88 -1.10
C LYS A 52 -12.26 -20.58 0.04
N SER A 53 -12.80 -21.69 0.54
CA SER A 53 -12.18 -22.49 1.60
C SER A 53 -10.82 -23.07 1.20
N VAL A 54 -10.63 -23.35 -0.09
CA VAL A 54 -9.39 -23.87 -0.64
C VAL A 54 -8.38 -22.74 -0.84
N ILE A 55 -8.83 -21.59 -1.34
CA ILE A 55 -8.01 -20.39 -1.50
C ILE A 55 -7.41 -19.99 -0.15
N GLU A 56 -8.24 -19.91 0.90
CA GLU A 56 -7.78 -19.61 2.26
C GLU A 56 -6.73 -20.61 2.75
N LYS A 57 -6.90 -21.92 2.47
CA LYS A 57 -5.90 -22.94 2.82
C LYS A 57 -4.58 -22.76 2.07
N ILE A 58 -4.62 -22.35 0.80
CA ILE A 58 -3.43 -22.07 -0.02
C ILE A 58 -2.67 -20.88 0.57
N PHE A 59 -3.36 -19.76 0.82
CA PHE A 59 -2.76 -18.57 1.42
C PHE A 59 -2.20 -18.85 2.82
N ASN A 60 -2.95 -19.56 3.66
CA ASN A 60 -2.49 -19.95 5.00
C ASN A 60 -1.26 -20.86 4.94
N SER A 61 -1.17 -21.75 3.96
CA SER A 61 -0.02 -22.65 3.79
C SER A 61 1.19 -21.92 3.24
N HIS A 62 0.99 -20.94 2.35
CA HIS A 62 2.06 -20.07 1.86
C HIS A 62 2.60 -19.16 2.97
N ALA A 63 1.73 -18.56 3.79
CA ALA A 63 2.13 -17.76 4.95
C ALA A 63 2.98 -18.59 5.93
N LYS A 64 2.53 -19.79 6.27
CA LYS A 64 3.32 -20.73 7.10
C LYS A 64 4.66 -21.10 6.49
N TYR A 65 4.73 -21.27 5.17
CA TYR A 65 6.00 -21.55 4.50
C TYR A 65 6.98 -20.37 4.64
N LEU A 66 6.50 -19.13 4.50
CA LEU A 66 7.31 -17.93 4.70
C LEU A 66 7.78 -17.77 6.16
N GLU A 67 6.96 -18.16 7.12
CA GLU A 67 7.33 -18.22 8.55
C GLU A 67 8.42 -19.29 8.81
N ILE A 68 8.35 -20.45 8.15
CA ILE A 68 9.33 -21.53 8.31
C ILE A 68 10.68 -21.17 7.67
N ASP A 69 10.71 -20.48 6.53
CA ASP A 69 11.95 -19.99 5.91
C ASP A 69 12.61 -18.86 6.74
N THR A 70 11.90 -18.29 7.73
CA THR A 70 12.38 -17.16 8.55
C THR A 70 12.75 -17.52 10.01
N GLU A 71 12.54 -18.76 10.47
CA GLU A 71 12.86 -19.16 11.86
C GLU A 71 13.60 -20.52 11.98
N THR A 72 14.86 -20.52 12.45
CA THR A 72 15.28 -21.50 13.48
C THR A 72 14.48 -21.24 14.77
N PRO A 73 14.22 -22.26 15.62
CA PRO A 73 12.88 -22.56 16.10
C PRO A 73 12.54 -21.97 17.48
N LYS A 74 11.30 -21.49 17.67
CA LYS A 74 10.24 -22.15 18.47
C LYS A 74 9.06 -21.22 18.77
N ALA A 75 7.88 -21.71 18.37
CA ALA A 75 6.61 -21.72 19.10
C ALA A 75 6.07 -20.38 19.63
N THR A 76 4.97 -19.89 19.06
CA THR A 76 3.59 -20.24 19.45
C THR A 76 2.60 -19.46 18.59
N SER A 77 1.48 -20.10 18.31
CA SER A 77 0.40 -19.64 17.44
C SER A 77 -0.35 -18.44 17.99
N ASN A 78 -0.59 -17.41 17.16
CA ASN A 78 -1.87 -16.71 17.12
C ASN A 78 -2.12 -15.99 15.78
N PRO A 79 -3.39 -15.85 15.34
CA PRO A 79 -3.76 -15.80 13.92
C PRO A 79 -4.16 -14.41 13.43
N LEU A 80 -3.36 -13.37 13.71
CA LEU A 80 -3.56 -12.03 13.15
C LEU A 80 -2.21 -11.33 13.01
N SER A 81 -1.58 -11.40 11.84
CA SER A 81 -0.42 -10.58 11.49
C SER A 81 -0.55 -10.07 10.06
N PHE A 82 -0.98 -8.81 9.96
CA PHE A 82 -1.04 -8.03 8.73
C PHE A 82 0.28 -7.24 8.62
N GLY A 83 1.17 -7.67 7.73
CA GLY A 83 1.97 -6.80 6.86
C GLY A 83 2.86 -5.67 7.39
N MET A 84 3.12 -5.50 8.70
CA MET A 84 4.15 -4.60 9.23
C MET A 84 5.05 -5.34 10.25
N PRO A 85 6.35 -5.00 10.38
CA PRO A 85 7.22 -5.57 11.39
C PRO A 85 6.96 -4.91 12.76
N LEU A 86 5.69 -4.82 13.13
CA LEU A 86 5.22 -4.34 14.41
C LEU A 86 4.28 -5.41 14.92
N LYS A 87 4.85 -6.41 15.61
CA LYS A 87 4.09 -7.35 16.42
C LYS A 87 3.37 -6.50 17.48
N PHE A 88 2.08 -6.24 17.29
CA PHE A 88 1.20 -5.61 18.28
C PHE A 88 0.27 -6.69 18.85
N GLY A 89 0.82 -7.59 19.67
CA GLY A 89 0.05 -8.32 20.67
C GLY A 89 -0.24 -7.43 21.88
N ILE A 90 -1.20 -7.82 22.72
CA ILE A 90 -1.52 -7.10 23.97
C ILE A 90 -0.36 -7.17 24.98
N ASP A 91 0.52 -8.17 24.84
CA ASP A 91 1.84 -8.26 25.50
C ASP A 91 2.97 -7.52 24.72
N SER A 92 2.64 -6.88 23.59
CA SER A 92 3.60 -6.18 22.73
C SER A 92 3.60 -4.66 22.89
N ILE A 93 2.82 -4.08 23.80
CA ILE A 93 3.14 -2.73 24.27
C ILE A 93 4.50 -2.75 24.98
N ASP A 94 4.79 -3.79 25.76
CA ASP A 94 6.10 -3.98 26.37
C ASP A 94 7.19 -4.31 25.33
N SER A 95 6.86 -5.04 24.26
CA SER A 95 7.79 -5.32 23.15
C SER A 95 8.05 -4.10 22.25
N LEU A 96 7.06 -3.23 22.04
CA LEU A 96 7.25 -1.93 21.40
C LEU A 96 8.10 -1.04 22.32
N GLY A 97 7.84 -1.10 23.62
CA GLY A 97 8.66 -0.48 24.65
C GLY A 97 10.11 -0.95 24.62
N THR A 98 10.37 -2.20 24.21
CA THR A 98 11.72 -2.79 24.06
C THR A 98 12.41 -2.40 22.75
N ALA A 99 11.67 -2.36 21.63
CA ALA A 99 12.17 -1.86 20.34
C ALA A 99 12.34 -0.33 20.33
N MET A 100 11.63 0.36 21.21
CA MET A 100 11.78 1.77 21.55
C MET A 100 12.58 1.90 22.86
N GLN A 101 13.66 1.13 23.05
CA GLN A 101 14.66 1.44 24.08
C GLN A 101 15.83 2.17 23.45
N HIS A 102 16.41 3.09 24.22
CA HIS A 102 17.70 3.67 23.90
C HIS A 102 18.70 2.55 23.61
N ASN A 103 19.35 2.61 22.45
CA ASN A 103 20.40 1.69 22.06
C ASN A 103 21.72 2.47 21.85
N PRO A 104 22.69 2.39 22.77
CA PRO A 104 23.95 3.12 22.65
C PRO A 104 24.75 2.74 21.41
N ALA A 105 24.63 1.49 20.93
CA ALA A 105 25.32 1.04 19.72
C ALA A 105 24.84 1.77 18.45
N GLN A 106 23.72 2.48 18.54
CA GLN A 106 23.14 3.30 17.47
C GLN A 106 23.22 4.81 17.78
N ALA A 107 24.06 5.23 18.73
CA ALA A 107 24.17 6.64 19.11
C ALA A 107 24.55 7.57 17.95
N ASP A 108 25.30 7.08 16.97
CA ASP A 108 25.76 7.88 15.83
C ASP A 108 24.99 7.61 14.53
N THR A 109 23.80 7.00 14.60
CA THR A 109 23.00 6.77 13.39
C THR A 109 22.59 8.08 12.72
N PRO A 110 22.45 8.12 11.38
CA PRO A 110 22.05 9.34 10.68
C PRO A 110 20.65 9.81 11.11
N PRO A 111 20.35 11.11 10.98
CA PRO A 111 19.02 11.64 11.29
C PRO A 111 17.99 11.07 10.31
N LEU A 112 16.83 10.72 10.84
CA LEU A 112 15.68 10.32 10.06
C LEU A 112 15.13 11.52 9.28
N PRO A 113 14.62 11.29 8.06
CA PRO A 113 13.83 12.28 7.34
C PRO A 113 12.65 12.80 8.17
N SER A 114 12.41 14.10 8.12
CA SER A 114 11.35 14.79 8.85
C SER A 114 9.95 14.23 8.54
N GLU A 115 9.71 13.83 7.30
CA GLU A 115 8.47 13.19 6.87
C GLU A 115 8.19 11.88 7.64
N ILE A 116 9.23 11.08 7.86
CA ILE A 116 9.13 9.81 8.59
C ILE A 116 8.88 10.06 10.08
N LEU A 117 9.61 11.02 10.68
CA LEU A 117 9.41 11.42 12.07
C LEU A 117 7.99 11.96 12.30
N SER A 118 7.46 12.74 11.36
CA SER A 118 6.08 13.26 11.40
C SER A 118 5.05 12.13 11.37
N LYS A 119 5.21 11.17 10.45
CA LYS A 119 4.31 10.01 10.36
C LYS A 119 4.32 9.16 11.64
N ILE A 120 5.51 8.87 12.17
CA ILE A 120 5.65 8.12 13.43
C ILE A 120 5.00 8.88 14.59
N THR A 121 5.24 10.18 14.70
CA THR A 121 4.66 11.03 15.74
C THR A 121 3.14 11.07 15.68
N LYS A 122 2.56 11.18 14.49
CA LYS A 122 1.10 11.14 14.28
C LYS A 122 0.50 9.80 14.71
N ILE A 123 1.14 8.69 14.35
CA ILE A 123 0.68 7.36 14.77
C ILE A 123 0.70 7.23 16.30
N VAL A 124 1.76 7.72 16.95
CA VAL A 124 1.88 7.70 18.42
C VAL A 124 0.79 8.53 19.10
N LYS A 125 0.45 9.71 18.54
CA LYS A 125 -0.68 10.55 19.01
C LYS A 125 -2.03 9.84 18.86
N VAL A 126 -2.31 9.26 17.68
CA VAL A 126 -3.57 8.53 17.42
C VAL A 126 -3.74 7.33 18.35
N LEU A 127 -2.65 6.69 18.76
CA LEU A 127 -2.67 5.58 19.72
C LEU A 127 -2.88 6.02 21.18
N GLY A 128 -3.02 7.32 21.45
CA GLY A 128 -3.29 7.84 22.80
C GLY A 128 -2.11 7.72 23.76
N ILE A 129 -0.88 7.57 23.25
CA ILE A 129 0.35 7.51 24.05
C ILE A 129 0.79 8.96 24.36
N GLU A 130 -0.12 9.72 24.96
CA GLU A 130 0.03 11.16 25.22
C GLU A 130 0.39 11.45 26.67
N ASP A 131 0.40 10.42 27.53
CA ASP A 131 0.82 10.55 28.93
C ASP A 131 2.28 10.97 29.00
N SER A 132 2.48 12.28 29.18
CA SER A 132 3.79 12.93 29.20
C SER A 132 4.70 12.38 30.30
N GLN A 133 4.13 11.69 31.28
CA GLN A 133 4.83 11.00 32.38
C GLN A 133 5.49 9.68 31.95
N HIS A 134 5.06 9.08 30.84
CA HIS A 134 5.57 7.81 30.30
C HIS A 134 6.28 7.98 28.95
N LEU A 135 6.42 9.21 28.47
CA LEU A 135 7.15 9.47 27.24
C LEU A 135 8.65 9.15 27.39
N PRO A 136 9.26 8.56 26.36
CA PRO A 136 10.68 8.25 26.37
C PRO A 136 11.49 9.55 26.53
N LYS A 137 12.49 9.53 27.43
CA LYS A 137 13.42 10.66 27.60
C LYS A 137 14.62 10.46 26.68
N PRO A 138 14.89 11.38 25.73
CA PRO A 138 16.04 11.29 24.87
C PRO A 138 17.32 11.65 25.64
N GLU A 139 18.41 10.96 25.34
CA GLU A 139 19.72 11.38 25.80
C GLU A 139 20.28 12.51 24.90
N PRO A 140 20.94 13.53 25.48
CA PRO A 140 21.41 14.70 24.71
C PRO A 140 22.44 14.34 23.64
N HIS A 141 23.23 13.28 23.85
CA HIS A 141 24.34 12.88 22.97
C HIS A 141 24.08 11.59 22.19
N CYS A 142 22.84 11.09 22.18
CA CYS A 142 22.49 9.88 21.43
C CYS A 142 21.56 10.22 20.28
N ASN A 143 21.85 9.71 19.09
CA ASN A 143 21.00 9.81 17.90
C ASN A 143 20.41 8.48 17.47
N CYS A 144 20.24 7.51 18.39
CA CYS A 144 19.52 6.28 18.07
C CYS A 144 18.05 6.57 17.71
N LEU A 145 17.41 5.63 17.02
CA LEU A 145 16.01 5.73 16.59
C LEU A 145 15.07 6.16 17.73
N HIS A 146 15.24 5.58 18.91
CA HIS A 146 14.49 5.95 20.11
C HIS A 146 14.66 7.43 20.49
N CYS A 147 15.90 7.93 20.60
CA CYS A 147 16.15 9.31 20.98
C CYS A 147 15.71 10.32 19.90
N GLN A 148 15.75 9.93 18.62
CA GLN A 148 15.24 10.75 17.52
C GLN A 148 13.72 10.93 17.59
N ILE A 149 12.97 9.84 17.81
CA ILE A 149 11.50 9.89 17.95
C ILE A 149 11.11 10.59 19.26
N ALA A 150 11.78 10.30 20.37
CA ALA A 150 11.53 10.95 21.65
C ALA A 150 11.74 12.47 21.60
N ARG A 151 12.76 12.94 20.88
CA ARG A 151 12.95 14.38 20.60
C ARG A 151 11.81 14.96 19.77
N ALA A 152 11.37 14.26 18.73
CA ALA A 152 10.26 14.70 17.89
C ALA A 152 8.91 14.75 18.64
N LEU A 153 8.73 13.92 19.66
CA LEU A 153 7.53 13.91 20.51
C LEU A 153 7.56 15.03 21.58
N GLN A 154 8.73 15.35 22.12
CA GLN A 154 8.89 16.40 23.15
C GLN A 154 8.94 17.81 22.56
N VAL A 155 9.48 17.95 21.36
CA VAL A 155 9.33 19.16 20.56
C VAL A 155 7.94 19.09 19.93
N ALA A 156 6.91 19.34 20.75
CA ALA A 156 5.60 19.66 20.22
C ALA A 156 5.80 20.74 19.14
N PRO A 157 5.28 20.56 17.91
CA PRO A 157 5.41 21.55 16.87
C PRO A 157 4.46 22.72 17.15
N ASP A 158 4.75 23.54 18.16
CA ASP A 158 4.18 24.88 18.32
C ASP A 158 4.81 25.87 17.31
N GLY A 159 5.09 25.42 16.10
CA GLY A 159 5.83 26.24 15.13
C GLY A 159 6.18 25.57 13.80
N ILE A 160 5.57 24.43 13.47
CA ILE A 160 5.47 24.02 12.07
C ILE A 160 4.02 24.25 11.72
N GLU A 161 3.75 25.37 11.04
CA GLU A 161 2.47 25.65 10.41
C GLU A 161 1.95 24.37 9.76
N GLU A 162 0.82 23.91 10.27
CA GLU A 162 -0.03 22.94 9.64
C GLU A 162 -0.26 23.38 8.20
N ASN A 163 0.25 22.61 7.24
CA ASN A 163 -0.54 22.29 6.07
C ASN A 163 -1.02 20.85 6.26
N LEU A 164 -1.72 20.62 7.37
CA LEU A 164 -2.47 19.39 7.63
C LEU A 164 -3.98 19.60 7.63
N ASP A 165 -4.40 20.82 7.34
CA ASP A 165 -5.75 21.15 6.90
C ASP A 165 -5.66 21.75 5.50
N GLU A 166 -5.25 20.96 4.50
CA GLU A 166 -6.07 21.02 3.28
C GLU A 166 -7.33 20.22 3.64
N GLU A 167 -8.27 20.89 4.32
CA GLU A 167 -9.66 20.49 4.25
C GLU A 167 -9.96 20.36 2.76
N VAL A 168 -10.10 19.11 2.31
CA VAL A 168 -10.65 18.80 0.99
C VAL A 168 -12.00 19.48 1.01
N LYS A 169 -12.08 20.67 0.42
CA LYS A 169 -13.34 21.42 0.38
C LYS A 169 -14.32 20.54 -0.36
N ASP A 170 -15.60 20.58 -0.01
CA ASP A 170 -16.62 19.80 -0.72
C ASP A 170 -16.61 20.08 -2.24
N GLU A 171 -16.01 21.21 -2.67
CA GLU A 171 -15.74 21.53 -4.07
C GLU A 171 -14.66 20.65 -4.75
N GLU A 172 -13.74 20.01 -4.03
CA GLU A 172 -12.75 19.04 -4.55
C GLU A 172 -13.31 17.63 -4.68
N LEU A 173 -14.44 17.33 -4.04
CA LEU A 173 -15.26 16.13 -4.26
C LEU A 173 -16.27 16.31 -5.40
N THR A 174 -16.08 17.32 -6.25
CA THR A 174 -16.82 17.43 -7.50
C THR A 174 -16.02 16.78 -8.62
N PHE A 175 -16.66 15.88 -9.37
CA PHE A 175 -16.11 15.37 -10.62
C PHE A 175 -16.05 16.55 -11.59
N LYS A 176 -14.92 17.27 -11.61
CA LYS A 176 -14.72 18.35 -12.58
C LYS A 176 -14.69 17.70 -13.97
N GLU A 177 -15.70 18.02 -14.76
CA GLU A 177 -15.79 17.58 -16.15
C GLU A 177 -14.63 18.19 -16.94
N TRP A 178 -14.21 17.51 -18.00
CA TRP A 178 -13.11 17.99 -18.84
C TRP A 178 -13.43 19.37 -19.43
N GLU A 179 -12.45 20.27 -19.45
CA GLU A 179 -12.62 21.56 -20.11
C GLU A 179 -12.56 21.36 -21.62
N ILE A 180 -13.63 21.74 -22.33
CA ILE A 180 -13.77 21.50 -23.77
C ILE A 180 -13.82 22.85 -24.50
N GLU A 181 -12.87 23.06 -25.40
CA GLU A 181 -12.81 24.24 -26.26
C GLU A 181 -12.88 23.82 -27.73
N GLN A 182 -13.82 24.37 -28.50
CA GLN A 182 -13.89 24.12 -29.93
C GLN A 182 -12.83 24.94 -30.67
N THR A 183 -11.82 24.27 -31.23
CA THR A 183 -10.67 24.92 -31.90
C THR A 183 -10.81 24.93 -33.42
N GLY A 184 -11.82 24.27 -33.99
CA GLY A 184 -12.08 24.27 -35.44
C GLY A 184 -13.37 23.54 -35.84
N GLU A 185 -13.54 23.32 -37.14
CA GLU A 185 -14.67 22.54 -37.67
C GLU A 185 -14.53 21.07 -37.25
N ASN A 186 -15.46 20.61 -36.42
CA ASN A 186 -15.46 19.28 -35.80
C ASN A 186 -14.22 18.97 -34.95
N MET A 187 -13.42 19.96 -34.54
CA MET A 187 -12.22 19.77 -33.71
C MET A 187 -12.39 20.44 -32.35
N TYR A 188 -12.13 19.66 -31.30
CA TYR A 188 -12.30 20.05 -29.91
C TYR A 188 -11.03 19.75 -29.14
N SER A 189 -10.59 20.69 -28.33
CA SER A 189 -9.52 20.48 -27.37
C SER A 189 -10.12 20.18 -26.01
N VAL A 190 -9.58 19.16 -25.35
CA VAL A 190 -10.07 18.61 -24.08
C VAL A 190 -8.92 18.67 -23.10
N THR A 191 -9.05 19.48 -22.05
CA THR A 191 -7.99 19.74 -21.07
C THR A 191 -8.39 19.22 -19.70
N ASN A 192 -7.47 18.54 -19.01
CA ASN A 192 -7.70 18.11 -17.63
C ASN A 192 -7.71 19.35 -16.71
N PRO A 193 -8.79 19.63 -15.96
CA PRO A 193 -8.85 20.77 -15.05
C PRO A 193 -7.86 20.67 -13.88
N LEU A 194 -7.33 19.47 -13.60
CA LEU A 194 -6.32 19.24 -12.56
C LEU A 194 -4.89 19.27 -13.10
N ASP A 195 -4.70 19.10 -14.41
CA ASP A 195 -3.39 19.16 -15.07
C ASP A 195 -3.50 19.82 -16.45
N THR A 196 -3.16 21.11 -16.50
CA THR A 196 -3.16 21.89 -17.75
C THR A 196 -2.15 21.38 -18.80
N GLN A 197 -1.23 20.47 -18.45
CA GLN A 197 -0.36 19.82 -19.43
C GLN A 197 -1.01 18.60 -20.10
N GLU A 198 -2.07 18.06 -19.49
CA GLU A 198 -2.81 16.93 -20.04
C GLU A 198 -3.93 17.43 -20.96
N GLN A 199 -3.58 17.60 -22.24
CA GLN A 199 -4.46 18.08 -23.29
C GLN A 199 -4.59 17.07 -24.43
N TYR A 200 -5.82 16.83 -24.88
CA TYR A 200 -6.14 15.96 -25.99
C TYR A 200 -6.98 16.68 -27.04
N ASN A 201 -6.85 16.29 -28.30
CA ASN A 201 -7.70 16.80 -29.38
C ASN A 201 -8.63 15.70 -29.86
N VAL A 202 -9.91 16.02 -29.94
CA VAL A 202 -11.00 15.16 -30.39
C VAL A 202 -11.55 15.72 -31.69
N PHE A 203 -11.65 14.84 -32.69
CA PHE A 203 -12.26 15.14 -33.98
C PHE A 203 -13.59 14.37 -34.09
N LEU A 204 -14.71 15.08 -34.25
CA LEU A 204 -16.06 14.52 -34.38
C LEU A 204 -16.55 14.42 -35.85
N GLY A 205 -15.64 14.28 -36.81
CA GLY A 205 -16.00 14.00 -38.21
C GLY A 205 -16.11 12.52 -38.53
N GLU A 206 -16.10 12.18 -39.81
CA GLU A 206 -15.97 10.80 -40.29
C GLU A 206 -14.53 10.56 -40.79
N PRO A 207 -13.68 9.81 -40.06
CA PRO A 207 -13.93 9.06 -38.82
C PRO A 207 -13.74 9.86 -37.53
N ILE A 208 -14.48 9.49 -36.47
CA ILE A 208 -14.30 10.04 -35.12
C ILE A 208 -12.92 9.60 -34.59
N GLY A 209 -12.16 10.54 -34.03
CA GLY A 209 -10.81 10.30 -33.56
C GLY A 209 -10.45 11.12 -32.33
N CYS A 210 -9.50 10.61 -31.54
CA CYS A 210 -8.90 11.32 -30.41
C CYS A 210 -7.39 11.09 -30.39
N THR A 211 -6.62 12.12 -30.05
CA THR A 211 -5.14 12.04 -29.97
C THR A 211 -4.65 11.11 -28.87
N CYS A 212 -5.50 10.69 -27.92
CA CYS A 212 -5.16 9.66 -26.93
C CYS A 212 -5.07 8.24 -27.55
N GLY A 213 -5.41 8.07 -28.83
CA GLY A 213 -5.26 6.82 -29.59
C GLY A 213 -6.36 5.78 -29.39
N LYS A 214 -7.39 6.08 -28.60
CA LYS A 214 -8.51 5.17 -28.30
C LYS A 214 -9.81 5.66 -28.95
N LYS A 215 -10.56 4.74 -29.57
CA LYS A 215 -11.82 5.04 -30.28
C LYS A 215 -13.04 5.24 -29.37
N ASP A 216 -12.95 4.80 -28.11
CA ASP A 216 -13.98 4.98 -27.08
C ASP A 216 -13.30 5.42 -25.77
N CYS A 217 -12.87 6.67 -25.74
CA CYS A 217 -12.23 7.27 -24.58
C CYS A 217 -13.14 8.30 -23.92
N GLU A 218 -12.84 8.60 -22.65
CA GLU A 218 -13.58 9.62 -21.91
C GLU A 218 -13.49 11.00 -22.57
N HIS A 219 -12.42 11.33 -23.31
CA HIS A 219 -12.33 12.59 -24.06
C HIS A 219 -13.40 12.70 -25.15
N ILE A 220 -13.63 11.62 -25.93
CA ILE A 220 -14.67 11.60 -26.96
C ILE A 220 -16.05 11.71 -26.30
N LYS A 221 -16.28 10.96 -25.20
CA LYS A 221 -17.54 11.01 -24.47
C LYS A 221 -17.79 12.39 -23.84
N ALA A 222 -16.75 13.07 -23.38
CA ALA A 222 -16.84 14.40 -22.81
C ALA A 222 -17.31 15.40 -23.88
N VAL A 223 -16.69 15.39 -25.06
CA VAL A 223 -17.09 16.26 -26.20
C VAL A 223 -18.49 15.92 -26.72
N LEU A 224 -18.92 14.66 -26.66
CA LEU A 224 -20.28 14.27 -27.02
C LEU A 224 -21.34 14.64 -25.97
N ARG A 225 -20.92 14.96 -24.73
CA ARG A 225 -21.80 15.34 -23.61
C ARG A 225 -21.89 16.86 -23.41
N SER A 226 -20.94 17.63 -23.94
CA SER A 226 -20.88 19.10 -23.88
C SER A 226 -21.85 19.81 -24.81
#